data_AF-Q6XE74-F1
#
_entry.id   AF-Q6XE74-F1
#
_cell.length_a   1.000
_cell.length_b   1.000
_cell.length_c   1.000
_cell.angle_alpha   90.00
_cell.angle_beta   90.00
_cell.angle_gamma   90.00
#
_symmetry.space_group_name_H-M   'P 1'
#
loop_
_entity.id
_entity.type
_entity.pdbx_description
1 polymer ?
#
loop_
_entity_poly.entity_id
_entity_poly.type
_entity_poly.pdbx_seq_one_letter_code
_entity_poly.pdbx_strand_id
1 'polypeptide(L)'
;MTAQALPIIEADAFTTGDNKAILETDTGLVWMDFGVNSHLSYEHVRYLLPTEFSGWRLPTAREVDHLWTALFSGLPEWNRYGQSFGSLNSLTQDDYFASIFAIFGQSPDGNFSLRDDEGNVLDAWTTKSLFGVFKDESGVSGFVSADSPYDDIHYSSAIYIENVDVSGWFGTLLVKDTPSTVPEPISFTLLLIGLLSLGARRVYSGR
;
A
#
# COMPACT_ATOMS: atom_id res chain seq x y z
N MET A 1 -19.49 14.68 3.87
CA MET A 1 -18.50 14.06 4.77
C MET A 1 -17.29 14.99 4.88
N THR A 2 -16.62 15.05 6.03
CA THR A 2 -15.33 15.74 6.16
C THR A 2 -14.28 14.91 5.46
N ALA A 3 -13.52 15.50 4.53
CA ALA A 3 -12.43 14.83 3.83
C ALA A 3 -11.42 14.28 4.85
N GLN A 4 -11.35 12.95 4.98
CA GLN A 4 -10.34 12.28 5.78
C GLN A 4 -9.02 12.33 4.99
N ALA A 5 -7.95 12.82 5.63
CA ALA A 5 -6.62 12.74 5.05
C ALA A 5 -6.21 11.26 4.92
N LEU A 6 -5.70 10.87 3.75
CA LEU A 6 -5.22 9.52 3.53
C LEU A 6 -3.92 9.27 4.31
N PRO A 7 -3.73 8.10 4.94
CA PRO A 7 -2.50 7.72 5.64
C PRO A 7 -1.38 7.29 4.67
N ILE A 8 -1.46 7.79 3.43
CA ILE A 8 -0.59 7.42 2.32
C ILE A 8 -0.29 8.66 1.48
N ILE A 9 0.92 8.68 0.90
CA ILE A 9 1.32 9.68 -0.09
C ILE A 9 2.04 9.01 -1.26
N GLU A 10 2.01 9.66 -2.41
CA GLU A 10 2.71 9.19 -3.62
C GLU A 10 4.22 9.07 -3.39
N ALA A 11 4.83 8.02 -3.95
CA ALA A 11 6.26 7.75 -3.88
C ALA A 11 6.78 7.13 -5.19
N ASP A 12 8.10 7.11 -5.35
CA ASP A 12 8.77 6.51 -6.50
C ASP A 12 9.20 5.07 -6.21
N ALA A 13 9.03 4.17 -7.19
CA ALA A 13 9.42 2.77 -7.05
C ALA A 13 10.84 2.48 -7.57
N PHE A 14 11.11 2.89 -8.80
CA PHE A 14 12.30 2.49 -9.56
C PHE A 14 13.14 3.69 -9.99
N THR A 15 12.49 4.76 -10.43
CA THR A 15 13.12 5.99 -10.91
C THR A 15 12.39 7.21 -10.40
N THR A 16 13.11 8.32 -10.21
CA THR A 16 12.51 9.57 -9.71
C THR A 16 11.40 10.08 -10.63
N GLY A 17 10.23 10.34 -10.06
CA GLY A 17 9.01 10.79 -10.74
C GLY A 17 8.23 9.71 -11.48
N ASP A 18 8.47 8.42 -11.19
CA ASP A 18 7.69 7.34 -11.80
C ASP A 18 6.34 7.12 -11.13
N ASN A 19 6.17 7.61 -9.89
CA ASN A 19 4.95 7.52 -9.11
C ASN A 19 4.39 6.08 -9.06
N LYS A 20 5.28 5.08 -9.01
CA LYS A 20 4.93 3.64 -9.00
C LYS A 20 4.98 3.01 -7.61
N ALA A 21 5.03 3.84 -6.58
CA ALA A 21 4.96 3.42 -5.20
C ALA A 21 4.16 4.41 -4.34
N ILE A 22 3.90 4.01 -3.11
CA ILE A 22 3.13 4.76 -2.13
C ILE A 22 3.83 4.63 -0.79
N LEU A 23 4.08 5.74 -0.11
CA LEU A 23 4.59 5.74 1.27
C LEU A 23 3.42 5.73 2.24
N GLU A 24 3.35 4.72 3.09
CA GLU A 24 2.47 4.68 4.26
C GLU A 24 3.10 5.53 5.37
N THR A 25 2.43 6.62 5.76
CA THR A 25 3.03 7.64 6.63
C THR A 25 3.23 7.16 8.06
N ASP A 26 2.43 6.20 8.51
CA ASP A 26 2.44 5.72 9.89
C ASP A 26 3.57 4.71 10.15
N THR A 27 3.89 3.88 9.16
CA THR A 27 4.88 2.80 9.27
C THR A 27 6.21 3.16 8.61
N GLY A 28 6.21 4.09 7.66
CA GLY A 28 7.34 4.35 6.78
C GLY A 28 7.53 3.27 5.70
N LEU A 29 6.61 2.31 5.58
CA LEU A 29 6.69 1.29 4.54
C LEU A 29 6.32 1.90 3.19
N VAL A 30 7.09 1.52 2.16
CA VAL A 30 6.79 1.88 0.77
C VAL A 30 6.13 0.68 0.10
N TRP A 31 4.91 0.88 -0.37
CA TRP A 31 4.09 -0.13 -1.04
C TRP A 31 4.15 0.07 -2.56
N MET A 32 4.25 -1.02 -3.31
CA MET A 32 4.22 -0.95 -4.77
C MET A 32 2.81 -0.65 -5.26
N ASP A 33 2.70 0.19 -6.29
CA ASP A 33 1.45 0.46 -7.01
C ASP A 33 0.85 -0.85 -7.57
N PHE A 34 -0.46 -1.02 -7.40
CA PHE A 34 -1.19 -2.25 -7.75
C PHE A 34 -1.13 -2.57 -9.26
N GLY A 35 -0.97 -1.57 -10.10
CA GLY A 35 -0.88 -1.70 -11.55
C GLY A 35 0.45 -2.30 -12.03
N VAL A 36 1.54 -2.14 -11.27
CA VAL A 36 2.91 -2.48 -11.71
C VAL A 36 3.06 -3.96 -12.05
N ASN A 37 2.64 -4.85 -11.16
CA ASN A 37 2.77 -6.30 -11.32
C ASN A 37 1.41 -7.03 -11.42
N SER A 38 0.33 -6.28 -11.69
CA SER A 38 -1.05 -6.78 -11.79
C SER A 38 -1.26 -7.95 -12.76
N HIS A 39 -0.36 -8.12 -13.73
CA HIS A 39 -0.42 -9.18 -14.75
C HIS A 39 0.48 -10.39 -14.43
N LEU A 40 1.22 -10.34 -13.33
CA LEU A 40 2.16 -11.38 -12.90
C LEU A 40 1.55 -12.21 -11.77
N SER A 41 1.76 -13.53 -11.83
CA SER A 41 1.38 -14.43 -10.74
C SER A 41 2.33 -14.28 -9.56
N TYR A 42 1.89 -14.70 -8.37
CA TYR A 42 2.71 -14.71 -7.16
C TYR A 42 4.06 -15.42 -7.36
N GLU A 43 4.05 -16.60 -7.97
CA GLU A 43 5.27 -17.37 -8.22
C GLU A 43 6.23 -16.64 -9.18
N HIS A 44 5.70 -15.93 -10.17
CA HIS A 44 6.51 -15.15 -11.10
C HIS A 44 7.10 -13.92 -10.40
N VAL A 45 6.31 -13.18 -9.61
CA VAL A 45 6.83 -12.05 -8.81
C VAL A 45 7.94 -12.51 -7.87
N ARG A 46 7.74 -13.65 -7.18
CA ARG A 46 8.78 -14.22 -6.29
C ARG A 46 10.08 -14.54 -7.04
N TYR A 47 9.98 -15.02 -8.28
CA TYR A 47 11.15 -15.27 -9.13
C TYR A 47 11.87 -13.98 -9.53
N LEU A 48 11.15 -12.86 -9.66
CA LEU A 48 11.67 -11.54 -10.07
C LEU A 48 12.18 -10.68 -8.90
N LEU A 49 11.90 -11.05 -7.63
CA LEU A 49 12.43 -10.38 -6.43
C LEU A 49 13.95 -10.12 -6.45
N PRO A 50 14.82 -11.09 -6.80
CA PRO A 50 16.26 -10.84 -6.83
C PRO A 50 16.72 -9.99 -8.02
N THR A 51 15.87 -9.72 -9.00
CA THR A 51 16.23 -9.05 -10.27
C THR A 51 15.42 -7.77 -10.47
N GLU A 52 14.27 -7.85 -11.12
CA GLU A 52 13.43 -6.71 -11.51
C GLU A 52 12.87 -5.96 -10.29
N PHE A 53 12.51 -6.71 -9.24
CA PHE A 53 12.02 -6.15 -7.99
C PHE A 53 13.10 -6.15 -6.90
N SER A 54 14.37 -5.96 -7.28
CA SER A 54 15.48 -5.91 -6.32
C SER A 54 15.26 -4.82 -5.26
N GLY A 55 15.41 -5.19 -4.00
CA GLY A 55 15.18 -4.31 -2.85
C GLY A 55 13.73 -4.25 -2.37
N TRP A 56 12.79 -4.91 -3.06
CA TRP A 56 11.45 -5.18 -2.57
C TRP A 56 11.40 -6.53 -1.86
N ARG A 57 10.41 -6.70 -0.99
CA ARG A 57 10.11 -7.97 -0.32
C ARG A 57 8.60 -8.24 -0.31
N LEU A 58 8.26 -9.48 -0.03
CA LEU A 58 6.88 -9.84 0.29
C LEU A 58 6.49 -9.24 1.65
N PRO A 59 5.28 -8.68 1.79
CA PRO A 59 4.80 -8.19 3.08
C PRO A 59 4.39 -9.35 3.99
N THR A 60 4.42 -9.10 5.29
CA THR A 60 3.78 -9.97 6.29
C THR A 60 2.28 -9.75 6.29
N ALA A 61 1.49 -10.74 6.72
CA ALA A 61 0.04 -10.59 6.83
C ALA A 61 -0.35 -9.40 7.73
N ARG A 62 0.42 -9.16 8.79
CA ARG A 62 0.24 -8.02 9.70
C ARG A 62 0.48 -6.67 9.03
N GLU A 63 1.44 -6.56 8.13
CA GLU A 63 1.69 -5.31 7.38
C GLU A 63 0.53 -5.02 6.43
N VAL A 64 0.02 -6.06 5.74
CA VAL A 64 -1.15 -5.91 4.87
C VAL A 64 -2.39 -5.52 5.66
N ASP A 65 -2.63 -6.17 6.81
CA ASP A 65 -3.73 -5.84 7.71
C ASP A 65 -3.65 -4.38 8.21
N HIS A 66 -2.44 -3.94 8.56
CA HIS A 66 -2.19 -2.58 9.01
C HIS A 66 -2.54 -1.58 7.92
N LEU A 67 -1.98 -1.75 6.71
CA LEU A 67 -2.27 -0.89 5.56
C LEU A 67 -3.77 -0.79 5.31
N TRP A 68 -4.45 -1.93 5.22
CA TRP A 68 -5.87 -1.97 4.88
C TRP A 68 -6.75 -1.36 5.98
N THR A 69 -6.41 -1.65 7.24
CA THR A 69 -7.10 -1.05 8.39
C THR A 69 -6.88 0.47 8.44
N ALA A 70 -5.66 0.96 8.19
CA ALA A 70 -5.36 2.39 8.16
C ALA A 70 -6.19 3.10 7.09
N LEU A 71 -6.35 2.50 5.90
CA LEU A 71 -7.13 3.07 4.82
C LEU A 71 -8.63 3.12 5.11
N PHE A 72 -9.22 2.10 5.72
CA PHE A 72 -10.69 1.98 5.73
C PHE A 72 -11.34 2.04 7.12
N SER A 73 -10.61 1.85 8.23
CA SER A 73 -11.22 1.77 9.56
C SER A 73 -11.87 3.07 10.08
N GLY A 74 -11.55 4.21 9.47
CA GLY A 74 -12.21 5.49 9.76
C GLY A 74 -13.59 5.63 9.11
N LEU A 75 -13.95 4.75 8.17
CA LEU A 75 -15.22 4.81 7.45
C LEU A 75 -16.34 4.12 8.25
N PRO A 76 -17.53 4.74 8.38
CA PRO A 76 -18.66 4.17 9.14
C PRO A 76 -19.10 2.78 8.67
N GLU A 77 -18.95 2.49 7.38
CA GLU A 77 -19.36 1.24 6.73
C GLU A 77 -18.29 0.14 6.81
N TRP A 78 -17.09 0.45 7.32
CA TRP A 78 -16.04 -0.55 7.48
C TRP A 78 -16.38 -1.50 8.62
N ASN A 79 -16.48 -2.78 8.30
CA ASN A 79 -16.78 -3.84 9.22
C ASN A 79 -15.63 -4.84 9.26
N ARG A 80 -15.08 -5.07 10.45
CA ARG A 80 -14.06 -6.09 10.69
C ARG A 80 -14.66 -7.30 11.37
N TYR A 81 -14.71 -8.42 10.64
CA TYR A 81 -15.29 -9.68 11.07
C TYR A 81 -14.18 -10.64 11.51
N GLY A 82 -13.46 -10.25 12.56
CA GLY A 82 -12.31 -10.99 13.09
C GLY A 82 -10.97 -10.53 12.53
N GLN A 83 -9.91 -11.32 12.79
CA GLN A 83 -8.56 -10.95 12.37
C GLN A 83 -8.36 -11.14 10.85
N SER A 84 -9.06 -12.10 10.25
CA SER A 84 -8.83 -12.57 8.88
C SER A 84 -9.85 -12.09 7.84
N PHE A 85 -10.81 -11.25 8.22
CA PHE A 85 -11.81 -10.73 7.29
C PHE A 85 -12.26 -9.31 7.64
N GLY A 86 -12.23 -8.44 6.64
CA GLY A 86 -12.77 -7.07 6.70
C GLY A 86 -13.48 -6.71 5.40
N SER A 87 -14.56 -5.95 5.50
CA SER A 87 -15.36 -5.54 4.35
C SER A 87 -16.00 -4.18 4.55
N LEU A 88 -16.11 -3.43 3.47
CA LEU A 88 -16.93 -2.24 3.32
C LEU A 88 -17.71 -2.32 2.02
N ASN A 89 -18.98 -1.90 2.06
CA ASN A 89 -19.79 -1.63 0.88
C ASN A 89 -20.45 -0.26 1.08
N SER A 90 -20.19 0.69 0.18
CA SER A 90 -20.71 2.06 0.24
C SER A 90 -21.44 2.41 -1.04
N LEU A 91 -22.67 2.91 -0.90
CA LEU A 91 -23.56 3.31 -2.00
C LEU A 91 -23.08 4.52 -2.80
N THR A 92 -22.18 5.30 -2.22
CA THR A 92 -21.69 6.51 -2.84
C THR A 92 -20.31 6.22 -3.40
N GLN A 93 -20.10 6.61 -4.67
CA GLN A 93 -18.77 6.90 -5.19
C GLN A 93 -18.16 7.96 -4.27
N ASP A 94 -17.43 7.50 -3.27
CA ASP A 94 -16.86 8.38 -2.27
C ASP A 94 -15.61 9.01 -2.90
N ASP A 95 -15.52 10.34 -2.87
CA ASP A 95 -14.30 11.09 -3.21
C ASP A 95 -13.07 10.46 -2.52
N TYR A 96 -13.29 9.81 -1.38
CA TYR A 96 -12.31 9.00 -0.66
C TYR A 96 -11.73 7.84 -1.49
N PHE A 97 -12.57 6.98 -2.06
CA PHE A 97 -12.13 5.88 -2.93
C PHE A 97 -11.37 6.43 -4.14
N ALA A 98 -11.92 7.45 -4.80
CA ALA A 98 -11.27 8.11 -5.93
C ALA A 98 -9.87 8.62 -5.57
N SER A 99 -9.71 9.17 -4.37
CA SER A 99 -8.41 9.63 -3.85
C SER A 99 -7.43 8.47 -3.60
N ILE A 100 -7.90 7.32 -3.12
CA ILE A 100 -7.07 6.11 -2.99
C ILE A 100 -6.59 5.64 -4.37
N PHE A 101 -7.49 5.46 -5.34
CA PHE A 101 -7.11 5.01 -6.70
C PHE A 101 -6.17 5.98 -7.42
N ALA A 102 -6.28 7.28 -7.12
CA ALA A 102 -5.39 8.28 -7.69
C ALA A 102 -3.93 8.11 -7.22
N ILE A 103 -3.72 7.56 -6.02
CA ILE A 103 -2.38 7.37 -5.43
C ILE A 103 -1.88 5.94 -5.62
N PHE A 104 -2.72 4.93 -5.40
CA PHE A 104 -2.31 3.52 -5.40
C PHE A 104 -2.12 2.92 -6.80
N GLY A 105 -2.43 3.69 -7.84
CA GLY A 105 -2.63 3.18 -9.19
C GLY A 105 -3.87 2.29 -9.26
N GLN A 106 -3.97 1.48 -10.32
CA GLN A 106 -5.11 0.59 -10.54
C GLN A 106 -4.61 -0.71 -11.17
N SER A 107 -5.17 -1.85 -10.76
CA SER A 107 -5.10 -3.08 -11.56
C SER A 107 -5.98 -2.89 -12.82
N PRO A 108 -5.88 -3.77 -13.84
CA PRO A 108 -6.80 -3.74 -14.97
C PRO A 108 -8.25 -3.65 -14.50
N ASP A 109 -9.07 -2.88 -15.23
CA ASP A 109 -10.47 -2.66 -14.88
C ASP A 109 -11.19 -3.99 -14.61
N GLY A 110 -11.89 -4.04 -13.49
CA GLY A 110 -12.75 -5.16 -13.13
C GLY A 110 -14.05 -5.11 -13.92
N ASN A 111 -14.59 -6.30 -14.24
CA ASN A 111 -15.99 -6.44 -14.64
C ASN A 111 -16.73 -7.14 -13.53
N PHE A 112 -17.67 -6.43 -12.90
CA PHE A 112 -18.57 -7.01 -11.92
C PHE A 112 -19.86 -7.45 -12.63
N SER A 113 -20.40 -8.60 -12.25
CA SER A 113 -21.72 -9.04 -12.71
C SER A 113 -22.53 -9.60 -11.56
N LEU A 114 -23.71 -9.04 -11.31
CA LEU A 114 -24.72 -9.67 -10.47
C LEU A 114 -25.37 -10.80 -11.27
N ARG A 115 -25.48 -11.97 -10.66
CA ARG A 115 -26.09 -13.16 -11.27
C ARG A 115 -27.17 -13.74 -10.37
N ASP A 116 -28.20 -14.31 -10.98
CA ASP A 116 -29.18 -15.13 -10.26
C ASP A 116 -28.62 -16.52 -9.92
N ASP A 117 -29.42 -17.32 -9.21
CA ASP A 117 -29.05 -18.67 -8.80
C ASP A 117 -28.88 -19.62 -10.00
N GLU A 118 -29.49 -19.30 -11.15
CA GLU A 118 -29.30 -20.00 -12.42
C GLU A 118 -28.05 -19.53 -13.20
N GLY A 119 -27.36 -18.51 -12.71
CA GLY A 119 -26.14 -17.95 -13.31
C GLY A 119 -26.36 -16.92 -14.42
N ASN A 120 -27.60 -16.50 -14.67
CA ASN A 120 -27.93 -15.43 -15.62
C ASN A 120 -27.45 -14.09 -15.08
N VAL A 121 -26.91 -13.25 -15.95
CA VAL A 121 -26.49 -11.89 -15.58
C VAL A 121 -27.72 -11.01 -15.40
N LEU A 122 -27.94 -10.53 -14.19
CA LEU A 122 -28.98 -9.57 -13.83
C LEU A 122 -28.52 -8.13 -14.07
N ASP A 123 -27.24 -7.88 -13.81
CA ASP A 123 -26.62 -6.57 -13.99
C ASP A 123 -25.10 -6.73 -14.17
N ALA A 124 -24.46 -5.78 -14.85
CA ALA A 124 -23.01 -5.77 -15.03
C ALA A 124 -22.48 -4.36 -15.22
N TRP A 125 -21.35 -4.07 -14.57
CA TRP A 125 -20.69 -2.77 -14.63
C TRP A 125 -19.17 -2.92 -14.59
N THR A 126 -18.50 -1.89 -15.07
CA THR A 126 -17.04 -1.79 -15.01
C THR A 126 -16.63 -1.05 -13.75
N THR A 127 -15.57 -1.52 -13.11
CA THR A 127 -15.01 -0.93 -11.90
C THR A 127 -13.55 -0.55 -12.10
N LYS A 128 -13.15 0.57 -11.50
CA LYS A 128 -11.75 0.77 -11.11
C LYS A 128 -11.46 -0.23 -10.00
N SER A 129 -10.33 -0.91 -10.09
CA SER A 129 -10.00 -1.97 -9.15
C SER A 129 -8.56 -1.83 -8.65
N LEU A 130 -8.39 -2.09 -7.35
CA LEU A 130 -7.12 -2.45 -6.72
C LEU A 130 -7.24 -3.91 -6.35
N PHE A 131 -6.24 -4.70 -6.71
CA PHE A 131 -6.23 -6.10 -6.33
C PHE A 131 -4.80 -6.58 -6.12
N GLY A 132 -4.55 -7.17 -4.96
CA GLY A 132 -3.24 -7.73 -4.65
C GLY A 132 -3.33 -8.90 -3.70
N VAL A 133 -2.52 -9.91 -3.98
CA VAL A 133 -2.36 -11.09 -3.14
C VAL A 133 -1.10 -10.98 -2.29
N PHE A 134 -1.11 -11.65 -1.15
CA PHE A 134 0.07 -11.80 -0.31
C PHE A 134 0.19 -13.24 0.18
N LYS A 135 1.43 -13.63 0.46
CA LYS A 135 1.76 -14.85 1.19
C LYS A 135 3.01 -14.57 2.00
N ASP A 136 2.88 -14.65 3.32
CA ASP A 136 3.99 -14.40 4.22
C ASP A 136 4.83 -15.66 4.47
N GLU A 137 5.98 -15.47 5.13
CA GLU A 137 6.91 -16.55 5.44
C GLU A 137 6.34 -17.58 6.44
N SER A 138 5.31 -17.21 7.21
CA SER A 138 4.62 -18.11 8.12
C SER A 138 3.58 -19.00 7.42
N GLY A 139 3.33 -18.74 6.14
CA GLY A 139 2.39 -19.49 5.30
C GLY A 139 0.99 -18.90 5.27
N VAL A 140 0.73 -17.77 5.95
CA VAL A 140 -0.54 -17.05 5.82
C VAL A 140 -0.59 -16.47 4.42
N SER A 141 -1.70 -16.72 3.72
CA SER A 141 -1.94 -16.21 2.37
C SER A 141 -3.32 -15.59 2.30
N GLY A 142 -3.48 -14.59 1.44
CA GLY A 142 -4.69 -13.82 1.39
C GLY A 142 -4.66 -12.78 0.29
N PHE A 143 -5.68 -11.94 0.28
CA PHE A 143 -5.78 -10.86 -0.69
C PHE A 143 -6.45 -9.63 -0.10
N VAL A 144 -6.24 -8.53 -0.79
CA VAL A 144 -6.97 -7.29 -0.64
C VAL A 144 -7.57 -6.89 -1.96
N SER A 145 -8.76 -6.30 -1.93
CA SER A 145 -9.36 -5.68 -3.10
C SER A 145 -10.12 -4.42 -2.73
N ALA A 146 -10.07 -3.43 -3.60
CA ALA A 146 -10.95 -2.26 -3.52
C ALA A 146 -11.50 -1.98 -4.90
N ASP A 147 -12.81 -1.86 -5.01
CA ASP A 147 -13.51 -1.66 -6.27
C ASP A 147 -14.35 -0.40 -6.18
N SER A 148 -14.36 0.40 -7.24
CA SER A 148 -15.28 1.52 -7.37
C SER A 148 -15.86 1.57 -8.78
N PRO A 149 -17.19 1.62 -8.90
CA PRO A 149 -17.83 1.72 -10.20
C PRO A 149 -17.51 3.05 -10.88
N TYR A 150 -17.57 3.04 -12.21
CA TYR A 150 -17.50 4.25 -13.03
C TYR A 150 -18.83 5.04 -13.04
N ASP A 151 -19.92 4.43 -12.57
CA ASP A 151 -21.23 5.05 -12.45
C ASP A 151 -21.59 5.39 -11.00
N ASP A 152 -22.67 6.14 -10.83
CA ASP A 152 -23.16 6.64 -9.53
C ASP A 152 -24.27 5.77 -8.92
N ILE A 153 -24.54 4.58 -9.48
CA ILE A 153 -25.65 3.72 -9.07
C ILE A 153 -25.17 2.45 -8.36
N HIS A 154 -23.93 2.05 -8.58
CA HIS A 154 -23.31 0.91 -7.93
C HIS A 154 -22.48 1.31 -6.71
N TYR A 155 -22.11 0.31 -5.90
CA TYR A 155 -21.42 0.49 -4.63
C TYR A 155 -19.91 0.39 -4.82
N SER A 156 -19.15 1.26 -4.14
CA SER A 156 -17.72 1.03 -3.90
C SER A 156 -17.55 -0.01 -2.80
N SER A 157 -16.53 -0.85 -2.90
CA SER A 157 -16.25 -1.89 -1.90
C SER A 157 -14.77 -1.99 -1.58
N ALA A 158 -14.45 -2.40 -0.36
CA ALA A 158 -13.09 -2.76 0.04
C ALA A 158 -13.14 -4.06 0.84
N ILE A 159 -12.20 -4.97 0.57
CA ILE A 159 -12.16 -6.32 1.13
C ILE A 159 -10.73 -6.66 1.53
N TYR A 160 -10.59 -7.31 2.68
CA TYR A 160 -9.37 -7.97 3.12
C TYR A 160 -9.72 -9.37 3.60
N ILE A 161 -9.01 -10.39 3.09
CA ILE A 161 -9.21 -11.80 3.48
C ILE A 161 -7.86 -12.50 3.69
N GLU A 162 -7.71 -13.23 4.79
CA GLU A 162 -6.61 -14.19 5.01
C GLU A 162 -7.09 -15.65 4.88
N ASN A 163 -6.12 -16.56 4.81
CA ASN A 163 -6.27 -18.01 4.73
C ASN A 163 -7.00 -18.48 3.46
N VAL A 164 -6.70 -17.83 2.34
CA VAL A 164 -7.22 -18.18 1.00
C VAL A 164 -6.07 -18.63 0.10
N ASP A 165 -6.31 -19.69 -0.69
CA ASP A 165 -5.35 -20.10 -1.72
C ASP A 165 -5.35 -19.09 -2.88
N VAL A 166 -4.22 -18.42 -3.04
CA VAL A 166 -3.99 -17.38 -4.07
C VAL A 166 -3.14 -17.86 -5.24
N SER A 167 -2.88 -19.17 -5.34
CA SER A 167 -1.97 -19.73 -6.36
C SER A 167 -2.38 -19.46 -7.82
N GLY A 168 -3.68 -19.25 -8.07
CA GLY A 168 -4.22 -18.93 -9.41
C GLY A 168 -4.40 -17.43 -9.68
N TRP A 169 -4.00 -16.56 -8.76
CA TRP A 169 -4.34 -15.14 -8.78
C TRP A 169 -3.13 -14.30 -9.23
N PHE A 170 -3.40 -13.06 -9.69
CA PHE A 170 -2.40 -12.13 -10.23
C PHE A 170 -2.33 -10.84 -9.41
N GLY A 171 -1.22 -10.10 -9.52
CA GLY A 171 -0.99 -8.90 -8.73
C GLY A 171 -0.54 -9.26 -7.32
N THR A 172 0.74 -9.07 -7.02
CA THR A 172 1.33 -9.45 -5.72
C THR A 172 1.72 -8.21 -4.96
N LEU A 173 1.26 -8.09 -3.71
CA LEU A 173 1.69 -7.01 -2.85
C LEU A 173 3.20 -7.09 -2.61
N LEU A 174 3.88 -5.98 -2.84
CA LEU A 174 5.29 -5.81 -2.55
C LEU A 174 5.48 -4.60 -1.66
N VAL A 175 6.38 -4.74 -0.70
CA VAL A 175 6.74 -3.69 0.24
C VAL A 175 8.24 -3.51 0.27
N LYS A 176 8.67 -2.30 0.56
CA LYS A 176 10.06 -1.94 0.76
C LYS A 176 10.16 -1.16 2.06
N ASP A 177 11.13 -1.53 2.87
CA ASP A 177 11.48 -0.75 4.04
C ASP A 177 12.12 0.56 3.55
N THR A 178 11.64 1.72 4.00
CA THR A 178 12.44 2.93 3.80
C THR A 178 13.79 2.70 4.47
N PRO A 179 14.92 2.95 3.78
CA PRO A 179 16.19 2.91 4.45
C PRO A 179 16.10 3.86 5.65
N SER A 180 16.57 3.43 6.81
CA SER A 180 16.66 4.26 8.01
C SER A 180 17.71 5.35 7.80
N THR A 181 17.49 6.27 6.87
CA THR A 181 18.38 7.40 6.61
C THR A 181 18.07 8.51 7.59
N VAL A 182 18.47 8.28 8.84
CA VAL A 182 19.12 9.34 9.59
C VAL A 182 20.58 8.92 9.74
N PRO A 183 21.48 9.34 8.84
CA PRO A 183 22.85 9.55 9.27
C PRO A 183 22.75 10.44 10.50
N GLU A 184 23.24 9.99 11.65
CA GLU A 184 23.29 10.81 12.86
C GLU A 184 23.70 12.22 12.47
N PRO A 185 22.95 13.25 12.91
CA PRO A 185 23.17 14.57 12.40
C PRO A 185 24.63 14.94 12.66
N ILE A 186 25.24 15.52 11.64
CA ILE A 186 26.58 16.12 11.64
C ILE A 186 26.77 17.05 12.86
N SER A 187 25.70 17.39 13.60
CA SER A 187 25.68 17.85 15.00
C SER A 187 26.81 17.32 15.89
N PHE A 188 27.13 16.02 15.90
CA PHE A 188 28.27 15.54 16.71
C PHE A 188 29.60 16.07 16.16
N THR A 189 29.79 16.05 14.85
CA THR A 189 30.96 16.61 14.17
C THR A 189 31.02 18.14 14.34
N LEU A 190 29.90 18.85 14.24
CA LEU A 190 29.79 20.30 14.43
C LEU A 190 30.04 20.69 15.89
N LEU A 191 29.56 19.90 16.85
CA LEU A 191 29.85 20.07 18.28
C LEU A 191 31.35 19.86 18.56
N LEU A 192 31.96 18.82 17.99
CA LEU A 192 33.40 18.55 18.11
C LEU A 192 34.25 19.68 17.50
N ILE A 193 33.89 20.15 16.30
CA ILE A 193 34.56 21.29 15.66
C ILE A 193 34.37 22.57 16.49
N GLY A 194 33.18 22.79 17.05
CA GLY A 194 32.89 23.91 17.96
C GLY A 194 33.72 23.88 19.24
N LEU A 195 33.88 22.71 19.86
CA LEU A 195 34.70 22.54 21.07
C LEU A 195 36.20 22.69 20.79
N LEU A 196 36.69 22.17 19.66
CA LEU A 196 38.08 22.33 19.24
C LEU A 196 38.41 23.81 18.92
N SER A 197 37.51 24.53 18.27
CA SER A 197 37.68 25.96 18.00
C SER A 197 37.61 26.82 19.27
N LEU A 198 36.79 26.44 20.27
CA LEU A 198 36.83 27.08 21.60
C LEU A 198 38.15 26.80 22.35
N GLY A 199 38.66 25.56 22.27
CA GLY A 199 39.92 25.16 22.90
C GLY A 199 41.12 25.90 22.32
N ALA A 200 41.19 26.03 20.99
CA ALA A 200 42.27 26.73 20.29
C ALA A 200 42.33 28.23 20.67
N ARG A 201 41.17 28.88 20.91
CA ARG A 201 41.12 30.29 21.32
C ARG A 201 41.79 30.53 22.69
N ARG A 202 41.69 29.57 23.62
CA ARG A 202 42.26 29.68 24.97
C ARG A 202 43.78 29.61 25.00
N VAL A 203 44.39 28.93 24.03
CA VAL A 203 45.84 28.77 23.91
C VAL A 203 46.50 30.02 23.31
N TYR A 204 45.79 30.75 22.43
CA TYR A 204 46.34 31.92 21.74
C TYR A 204 46.18 33.25 22.51
N SER A 205 45.28 33.36 23.49
CA SER A 205 45.09 34.58 24.29
C SER A 205 45.95 34.67 25.55
N GLY A 206 46.92 33.78 25.73
CA GLY A 206 47.79 33.68 26.91
C GLY A 206 49.26 34.06 26.69
N ARG A 207 49.57 34.75 25.59
CA ARG A 207 50.89 35.34 25.32
C ARG A 207 50.79 36.85 25.19
#